data_AF-A0A1Z5R7P4-F1
#
_entry.id   AF-A0A1Z5R7P4-F1
#
_cell.length_a   1.000
_cell.length_b   1.000
_cell.length_c   1.000
_cell.angle_alpha   90.00
_cell.angle_beta   90.00
_cell.angle_gamma   90.00
#
_symmetry.space_group_name_H-M   'P 1'
#
loop_
_entity.id
_entity.type
_entity.pdbx_description
1 polymer ?
#
loop_
_entity_poly.entity_id
_entity_poly.type
_entity_poly.pdbx_seq_one_letter_code
_entity_poly.pdbx_strand_id
1 'polypeptide(L)'
;MKFLEYTPFDSINLFLEQLNLGDCTMRVNLEAFSCKHTATDRRLSISLEHEAHLFFQEEELESFKQMVDTYLPDASRQWAATNEGSSLLDSMTKAIDEVIKIRECDIYSYNPDSDADPVLEKGSIWSFNYFFYNRKLKRVVSFCCYCTSKLSGDDFLTGAGW
;
A
#
# COMPACT_ATOMS: atom_id res chain seq x y z
N MET A 1 14.40 -10.13 3.44
CA MET A 1 13.49 -10.37 2.29
C MET A 1 14.23 -10.12 0.96
N LYS A 2 13.73 -10.62 -0.17
CA LYS A 2 14.26 -10.35 -1.53
C LYS A 2 13.15 -9.69 -2.36
N PHE A 3 13.39 -8.49 -2.89
CA PHE A 3 12.46 -7.82 -3.80
C PHE A 3 12.23 -8.64 -5.08
N LEU A 4 11.01 -8.60 -5.60
CA LEU A 4 10.59 -9.27 -6.82
C LEU A 4 10.06 -8.21 -7.78
N GLU A 5 10.82 -7.95 -8.85
CA GLU A 5 10.40 -7.07 -9.94
C GLU A 5 9.18 -7.65 -10.65
N TYR A 6 8.15 -6.83 -10.84
CA TYR A 6 6.94 -7.21 -11.55
C TYR A 6 6.32 -5.97 -12.23
N THR A 7 6.52 -5.88 -13.54
CA THR A 7 6.20 -4.70 -14.36
C THR A 7 4.77 -4.18 -14.22
N PRO A 8 3.72 -5.03 -14.09
CA PRO A 8 2.37 -4.52 -13.88
C PRO A 8 2.21 -3.70 -12.58
N PHE A 9 2.99 -4.00 -11.54
CA PHE A 9 2.99 -3.16 -10.32
C PHE A 9 3.60 -1.79 -10.60
N ASP A 10 4.71 -1.73 -11.32
CA ASP A 10 5.34 -0.46 -11.71
C ASP A 10 4.38 0.42 -12.53
N SER A 11 3.66 -0.18 -13.49
CA SER A 11 2.65 0.52 -14.29
C SER A 11 1.49 1.07 -13.45
N ILE A 12 1.01 0.31 -12.46
CA ILE A 12 -0.04 0.75 -11.56
C ILE A 12 0.45 1.88 -10.65
N ASN A 13 1.65 1.74 -10.06
CA ASN A 13 2.26 2.76 -9.21
C ASN A 13 2.43 4.08 -9.99
N LEU A 14 3.05 4.02 -11.18
CA LEU A 14 3.26 5.19 -12.03
C LEU A 14 1.97 5.88 -12.43
N PHE A 15 0.92 5.11 -12.75
CA PHE A 15 -0.38 5.69 -13.06
C PHE A 15 -0.95 6.44 -11.86
N LEU A 16 -0.95 5.81 -10.68
CA LEU A 16 -1.56 6.36 -9.47
C LEU A 16 -0.82 7.59 -8.95
N GLU A 17 0.50 7.64 -9.10
CA GLU A 17 1.34 8.81 -8.76
C GLU A 17 1.11 10.01 -9.67
N GLN A 18 0.74 9.78 -10.94
CA GLN A 18 0.51 10.86 -11.92
C GLN A 18 -0.89 11.49 -11.83
N LEU A 19 -1.77 10.95 -10.98
CA LEU A 19 -3.13 11.45 -10.86
C LEU A 19 -3.16 12.85 -10.25
N ASN A 20 -3.77 13.78 -10.99
CA ASN A 20 -4.07 15.09 -10.45
C ASN A 20 -5.42 15.04 -9.70
N LEU A 21 -5.36 14.95 -8.37
CA LEU A 21 -6.52 14.92 -7.49
C LEU A 21 -6.86 16.32 -6.92
N GLY A 22 -6.43 17.39 -7.60
CA GLY A 22 -6.66 18.76 -7.15
C GLY A 22 -5.74 19.13 -5.98
N ASP A 23 -6.29 19.29 -4.79
CA ASP A 23 -5.58 19.82 -3.60
C ASP A 23 -4.88 18.73 -2.76
N CYS A 24 -4.93 17.48 -3.20
CA CYS A 24 -4.17 16.39 -2.60
C CYS A 24 -3.25 15.70 -3.61
N THR A 25 -2.22 15.06 -3.09
CA THR A 25 -1.30 14.21 -3.85
C THR A 25 -1.41 12.81 -3.29
N MET A 26 -1.62 11.84 -4.18
CA MET A 26 -1.65 10.43 -3.81
C MET A 26 -0.31 9.78 -4.13
N ARG A 27 0.21 8.98 -3.20
CA ARG A 27 1.37 8.12 -3.43
C ARG A 27 0.97 6.68 -3.20
N VAL A 28 1.39 5.80 -4.10
CA VAL A 28 1.08 4.38 -4.04
C VAL A 28 2.34 3.58 -4.26
N ASN A 29 2.55 2.59 -3.41
CA ASN A 29 3.66 1.67 -3.50
C ASN A 29 3.12 0.23 -3.41
N LEU A 30 3.00 -0.42 -4.56
CA LEU A 30 2.67 -1.84 -4.70
C LEU A 30 3.95 -2.62 -5.00
N GLU A 31 4.39 -3.47 -4.07
CA GLU A 31 5.68 -4.16 -4.16
C GLU A 31 5.56 -5.63 -3.75
N ALA A 32 6.38 -6.49 -4.35
CA ALA A 32 6.44 -7.91 -4.04
C ALA A 32 7.80 -8.32 -3.43
N PHE A 33 7.75 -9.19 -2.43
CA PHE A 33 8.92 -9.67 -1.71
C PHE A 33 8.84 -11.17 -1.47
N SER A 34 9.98 -11.87 -1.58
CA SER A 34 10.14 -13.26 -1.13
C SER A 34 10.89 -13.32 0.20
N CYS A 35 10.40 -14.13 1.14
CA CYS A 35 11.05 -14.38 2.42
C CYS A 35 12.22 -15.36 2.23
N LYS A 36 13.42 -14.99 2.71
CA LYS A 36 14.60 -15.89 2.69
C LYS A 36 14.54 -16.81 3.92
N HIS A 37 15.00 -18.05 3.81
CA HIS A 37 15.17 -18.92 4.97
C HIS A 37 16.43 -18.53 5.75
N THR A 38 16.28 -18.04 6.98
CA THR A 38 17.37 -18.06 7.97
C THR A 38 16.88 -18.58 9.32
N ALA A 39 17.75 -19.21 10.12
CA ALA A 39 17.38 -19.74 11.45
C ALA A 39 17.24 -18.63 12.52
N THR A 40 17.91 -17.50 12.30
CA THR A 40 17.80 -16.26 13.08
C THR A 40 16.46 -15.54 12.88
N ASP A 41 15.82 -15.72 11.71
CA ASP A 41 14.49 -15.20 11.38
C ASP A 41 13.41 -15.70 12.35
N ARG A 42 13.50 -16.91 12.91
CA ARG A 42 12.48 -17.43 13.84
C ARG A 42 12.43 -16.67 15.18
N ARG A 43 13.56 -16.14 15.66
CA ARG A 43 13.59 -15.35 16.92
C ARG A 43 13.16 -13.91 16.69
N LEU A 44 13.51 -13.35 15.53
CA LEU A 44 13.01 -12.04 15.10
C LEU A 44 11.52 -12.09 14.76
N SER A 45 11.03 -13.17 14.12
CA SER A 45 9.61 -13.35 13.83
C SER A 45 8.79 -13.41 15.12
N ILE A 46 9.20 -14.20 16.12
CA ILE A 46 8.46 -14.30 17.38
C ILE A 46 8.44 -12.98 18.19
N SER A 47 9.55 -12.23 18.18
CA SER A 47 9.63 -10.95 18.91
C SER A 47 8.86 -9.84 18.20
N LEU A 48 8.88 -9.82 16.86
CA LEU A 48 8.06 -8.93 16.04
C LEU A 48 6.59 -9.36 16.07
N GLU A 49 6.25 -10.64 16.15
CA GLU A 49 4.87 -11.15 16.22
C GLU A 49 4.12 -10.54 17.43
N HIS A 50 4.78 -10.43 18.60
CA HIS A 50 4.13 -9.91 19.81
C HIS A 50 3.85 -8.38 19.76
N GLU A 51 4.66 -7.60 19.05
CA GLU A 51 4.42 -6.15 18.83
C GLU A 51 3.62 -5.88 17.55
N ALA A 52 3.78 -6.71 16.52
CA ALA A 52 3.05 -6.64 15.27
C ALA A 52 1.56 -6.90 15.48
N HIS A 53 1.17 -7.79 16.39
CA HIS A 53 -0.25 -7.97 16.74
C HIS A 53 -0.93 -6.71 17.28
N LEU A 54 -0.17 -5.71 17.78
CA LEU A 54 -0.74 -4.45 18.24
C LEU A 54 -1.08 -3.49 17.09
N PHE A 55 -0.41 -3.63 15.94
CA PHE A 55 -0.54 -2.70 14.80
C PHE A 55 -1.09 -3.34 13.53
N PHE A 56 -1.01 -4.67 13.43
CA PHE A 56 -1.53 -5.43 12.30
C PHE A 56 -2.89 -6.03 12.64
N GLN A 57 -3.89 -5.67 11.85
CA GLN A 57 -5.23 -6.23 11.91
C GLN A 57 -5.41 -7.21 10.76
N GLU A 58 -5.99 -8.39 11.04
CA GLU A 58 -6.37 -9.35 9.99
C GLU A 58 -7.58 -8.82 9.22
N GLU A 59 -7.50 -8.88 7.90
CA GLU A 59 -8.49 -8.32 6.99
C GLU A 59 -8.99 -9.37 6.00
N GLU A 60 -10.16 -9.11 5.41
CA GLU A 60 -10.63 -9.88 4.27
C GLU A 60 -10.32 -9.15 2.95
N LEU A 61 -10.30 -9.90 1.85
CA LEU A 61 -10.10 -9.31 0.52
C LEU A 61 -11.20 -8.29 0.17
N GLU A 62 -12.42 -8.49 0.67
CA GLU A 62 -13.52 -7.56 0.47
C GLU A 62 -13.28 -6.21 1.17
N SER A 63 -12.61 -6.18 2.34
CA SER A 63 -12.20 -4.93 2.99
C SER A 63 -11.27 -4.11 2.09
N PHE A 64 -10.28 -4.77 1.47
CA PHE A 64 -9.35 -4.13 0.54
C PHE A 64 -10.08 -3.56 -0.69
N LYS A 65 -11.00 -4.34 -1.27
CA LYS A 65 -11.83 -3.88 -2.41
C LYS A 65 -12.67 -2.66 -2.03
N GLN A 66 -13.33 -2.72 -0.88
CA GLN A 66 -14.16 -1.62 -0.38
C GLN A 66 -13.33 -0.36 -0.11
N MET A 67 -12.11 -0.50 0.41
CA MET A 67 -11.18 0.62 0.57
C MET A 67 -10.87 1.27 -0.78
N VAL A 68 -10.51 0.50 -1.81
CA VAL A 68 -10.26 1.02 -3.16
C VAL A 68 -11.49 1.75 -3.70
N ASP A 69 -12.68 1.16 -3.60
CA ASP A 69 -13.90 1.77 -4.12
C ASP A 69 -14.28 3.08 -3.38
N THR A 70 -14.02 3.14 -2.07
CA THR A 70 -14.38 4.28 -1.22
C THR A 70 -13.38 5.43 -1.35
N TYR A 71 -12.07 5.13 -1.32
CA TYR A 71 -11.01 6.14 -1.24
C TYR A 71 -10.37 6.48 -2.58
N LEU A 72 -10.50 5.60 -3.58
CA LEU A 72 -9.92 5.78 -4.91
C LEU A 72 -10.96 5.94 -6.05
N PRO A 73 -12.12 6.61 -5.86
CA PRO A 73 -13.12 6.71 -6.93
C PRO A 73 -12.62 7.55 -8.11
N ASP A 74 -11.82 8.58 -7.83
CA ASP A 74 -11.26 9.47 -8.86
C ASP A 74 -10.18 8.77 -9.68
N ALA A 75 -9.33 7.99 -9.01
CA ALA A 75 -8.35 7.13 -9.65
C ALA A 75 -9.01 6.08 -10.54
N SER A 76 -10.07 5.42 -10.04
CA SER A 76 -10.85 4.45 -10.81
C SER A 76 -11.49 5.06 -12.06
N ARG A 77 -12.05 6.27 -11.98
CA ARG A 77 -12.60 6.97 -13.15
C ARG A 77 -11.54 7.32 -14.19
N GLN A 78 -10.39 7.84 -13.75
CA GLN A 78 -9.29 8.19 -14.66
C GLN A 78 -8.64 6.94 -15.27
N TRP A 79 -8.55 5.85 -14.51
CA TRP A 79 -8.03 4.57 -15.01
C TRP A 79 -8.92 4.04 -16.12
N ALA A 80 -10.24 4.01 -15.90
CA ALA A 80 -11.20 3.56 -16.90
C ALA A 80 -11.15 4.41 -18.18
N ALA A 81 -10.96 5.73 -18.07
CA ALA A 81 -10.80 6.61 -19.23
C ALA A 81 -9.53 6.32 -20.04
N THR A 82 -8.46 5.86 -19.38
CA THR A 82 -7.15 5.61 -20.00
C THR A 82 -7.01 4.17 -20.51
N ASN A 83 -7.70 3.22 -19.88
CA ASN A 83 -7.55 1.79 -20.13
C ASN A 83 -8.86 1.16 -20.66
N GLU A 84 -9.49 1.81 -21.63
CA GLU A 84 -10.65 1.30 -22.38
C GLU A 84 -11.83 0.81 -21.51
N GLY A 85 -12.10 1.49 -20.40
CA GLY A 85 -13.17 1.14 -19.47
C GLY A 85 -12.87 0.00 -18.51
N SER A 86 -11.63 -0.51 -18.48
CA SER A 86 -11.24 -1.51 -17.48
C SER A 86 -11.30 -0.95 -16.06
N SER A 87 -11.59 -1.81 -15.08
CA SER A 87 -11.63 -1.42 -13.67
C SER A 87 -10.21 -1.40 -13.08
N LEU A 88 -9.87 -0.33 -12.36
CA LEU A 88 -8.63 -0.22 -11.59
C LEU A 88 -8.56 -1.35 -10.56
N LEU A 89 -9.64 -1.58 -9.82
CA LEU A 89 -9.71 -2.62 -8.80
C LEU A 89 -9.46 -4.03 -9.39
N ASP A 90 -10.05 -4.33 -10.54
CA ASP A 90 -9.82 -5.61 -11.22
C ASP A 90 -8.38 -5.73 -11.68
N SER A 91 -7.79 -4.64 -12.18
CA SER A 91 -6.40 -4.61 -12.66
C SER A 91 -5.43 -4.86 -11.50
N MET A 92 -5.63 -4.17 -10.36
CA MET A 92 -4.85 -4.38 -9.14
C MET A 92 -5.01 -5.80 -8.60
N THR A 93 -6.24 -6.28 -8.47
CA THR A 93 -6.52 -7.61 -7.90
C THR A 93 -5.94 -8.73 -8.78
N LYS A 94 -6.04 -8.61 -10.12
CA LYS A 94 -5.44 -9.57 -11.06
C LYS A 94 -3.91 -9.55 -10.96
N ALA A 95 -3.30 -8.37 -10.98
CA ALA A 95 -1.85 -8.23 -10.86
C ALA A 95 -1.33 -8.85 -9.55
N ILE A 96 -2.02 -8.61 -8.43
CA ILE A 96 -1.69 -9.23 -7.14
C ILE A 96 -1.87 -10.75 -7.23
N ASP A 97 -3.01 -11.25 -7.72
CA ASP A 97 -3.28 -12.68 -7.81
C ASP A 97 -2.28 -13.45 -8.69
N GLU A 98 -1.82 -12.86 -9.79
CA GLU A 98 -0.79 -13.43 -10.64
C GLU A 98 0.52 -13.68 -9.86
N VAL A 99 0.92 -12.70 -9.04
CA VAL A 99 2.17 -12.75 -8.27
C VAL A 99 2.05 -13.61 -7.02
N ILE A 100 0.94 -13.59 -6.29
CA ILE A 100 0.89 -14.18 -4.94
C ILE A 100 -0.25 -15.18 -4.71
N LYS A 101 -1.15 -15.39 -5.68
CA LYS A 101 -2.37 -16.21 -5.51
C LYS A 101 -3.19 -15.69 -4.33
N ILE A 102 -3.91 -14.60 -4.57
CA ILE A 102 -4.51 -13.75 -3.53
C ILE A 102 -5.52 -14.52 -2.67
N ARG A 103 -6.21 -15.51 -3.25
CA ARG A 103 -7.16 -16.39 -2.54
C ARG A 103 -6.51 -17.33 -1.53
N GLU A 104 -5.20 -17.52 -1.61
CA GLU A 104 -4.42 -18.35 -0.69
C GLU A 104 -3.57 -17.50 0.27
N CYS A 105 -3.88 -16.21 0.39
CA CYS A 105 -3.16 -15.28 1.25
C CYS A 105 -3.90 -15.04 2.56
N ASP A 106 -3.12 -14.88 3.63
CA ASP A 106 -3.56 -14.15 4.82
C ASP A 106 -3.38 -12.66 4.51
N ILE A 107 -4.40 -11.84 4.79
CA ILE A 107 -4.38 -10.40 4.49
C ILE A 107 -4.36 -9.63 5.79
N TYR A 108 -3.48 -8.64 5.87
CA TYR A 108 -3.33 -7.78 7.04
C TYR A 108 -3.37 -6.31 6.63
N SER A 109 -3.96 -5.46 7.47
CA SER A 109 -3.76 -4.02 7.41
C SER A 109 -2.82 -3.58 8.53
N TYR A 110 -1.98 -2.58 8.29
CA TYR A 110 -1.16 -1.92 9.30
C TYR A 110 -1.75 -0.55 9.62
N ASN A 111 -2.24 -0.41 10.85
CA ASN A 111 -2.79 0.83 11.39
C ASN A 111 -2.01 1.18 12.66
N PRO A 112 -0.98 2.05 12.57
CA PRO A 112 -0.30 2.51 13.76
C PRO A 112 -1.24 3.43 14.54
N ASP A 113 -1.41 3.19 15.83
CA ASP A 113 -2.02 4.20 16.70
C ASP A 113 -1.26 5.53 16.50
N SER A 114 -2.03 6.56 16.15
CA SER A 114 -1.63 7.84 15.53
C SER A 114 -0.44 8.62 16.13
N ASP A 115 0.07 8.24 17.31
CA ASP A 115 1.16 8.94 18.00
C ASP A 115 2.52 8.22 17.92
N ALA A 116 2.58 6.99 17.38
CA ALA A 116 3.78 6.15 17.45
C ALA A 116 4.54 5.98 16.12
N ASP A 117 4.02 6.45 14.98
CA ASP A 117 4.63 6.16 13.67
C ASP A 117 5.41 7.33 13.05
N PRO A 118 6.75 7.22 12.90
CA PRO A 118 7.56 8.16 12.12
C PRO A 118 7.32 8.08 10.60
N VAL A 119 6.58 7.07 10.11
CA VAL A 119 6.23 6.86 8.68
C VAL A 119 4.93 7.56 8.28
N LEU A 120 4.08 7.95 9.25
CA LEU A 120 2.89 8.75 8.95
C LEU A 120 3.34 10.13 8.45
N GLU A 121 3.35 10.33 7.13
CA GLU A 121 3.73 11.61 6.53
C GLU A 121 2.83 12.71 7.11
N LYS A 122 3.43 13.67 7.83
CA LYS A 122 2.75 14.82 8.41
C LYS A 122 1.91 15.51 7.32
N GLY A 123 0.58 15.53 7.49
CA GLY A 123 -0.34 16.06 6.48
C GLY A 123 -1.07 15.00 5.63
N SER A 124 -0.92 13.71 5.97
CA SER A 124 -1.76 12.64 5.40
C SER A 124 -3.22 12.82 5.83
N ILE A 125 -4.11 12.91 4.84
CA ILE A 125 -5.57 12.91 5.01
C ILE A 125 -6.02 11.50 5.38
N TRP A 126 -5.46 10.51 4.71
CA TRP A 126 -5.65 9.10 4.98
C TRP A 126 -4.43 8.30 4.50
N SER A 127 -4.25 7.12 5.09
CA SER A 127 -3.18 6.18 4.75
C SER A 127 -3.66 4.75 4.95
N PHE A 128 -3.38 3.89 3.97
CA PHE A 128 -3.70 2.46 4.03
C PHE A 128 -2.47 1.65 3.70
N ASN A 129 -2.19 0.66 4.54
CA ASN A 129 -1.06 -0.24 4.38
C ASN A 129 -1.59 -1.66 4.45
N TYR A 130 -1.71 -2.34 3.31
CA TYR A 130 -2.14 -3.73 3.21
C TYR A 130 -0.97 -4.66 2.91
N PHE A 131 -1.00 -5.85 3.49
CA PHE A 131 -0.01 -6.89 3.29
C PHE A 131 -0.73 -8.20 2.96
N PHE A 132 -0.41 -8.76 1.80
CA PHE A 132 -0.91 -10.06 1.36
C PHE A 132 0.21 -11.07 1.56
N TYR A 133 0.03 -12.06 2.41
CA TYR A 133 1.05 -13.06 2.72
C TYR A 133 0.62 -14.46 2.28
N ASN A 134 1.36 -15.05 1.33
CA ASN A 134 1.18 -16.44 0.95
C ASN A 134 2.27 -17.31 1.61
N ARG A 135 1.87 -18.09 2.62
CA ARG A 135 2.75 -19.01 3.36
C ARG A 135 3.40 -20.07 2.49
N LYS A 136 2.69 -20.58 1.47
CA LYS A 136 3.20 -21.64 0.59
C LYS A 136 4.28 -21.11 -0.35
N LEU A 137 4.06 -19.92 -0.92
CA LEU A 137 5.01 -19.24 -1.79
C LEU A 137 6.13 -18.52 -1.01
N LYS A 138 5.97 -18.35 0.31
CA LYS A 138 6.84 -17.55 1.18
C LYS A 138 7.05 -16.16 0.58
N ARG A 139 5.94 -15.54 0.19
CA ARG A 139 5.90 -14.29 -0.55
C ARG A 139 4.96 -13.33 0.16
N VAL A 140 5.33 -12.07 0.19
CA VAL A 140 4.52 -10.94 0.68
C VAL A 140 4.35 -9.98 -0.48
N VAL A 141 3.14 -9.49 -0.69
CA VAL A 141 2.89 -8.28 -1.48
C VAL A 141 2.46 -7.19 -0.51
N SER A 142 3.10 -6.03 -0.58
CA SER A 142 2.73 -4.84 0.19
C SER A 142 2.04 -3.85 -0.73
N PHE A 143 0.94 -3.28 -0.28
CA PHE A 143 0.25 -2.16 -0.91
C PHE A 143 0.18 -1.04 0.11
N CYS A 144 0.92 0.04 -0.12
CA CYS A 144 0.84 1.24 0.69
C CYS A 144 0.26 2.39 -0.14
N CYS A 145 -0.71 3.10 0.40
CA CYS A 145 -1.40 4.17 -0.29
C CYS A 145 -1.64 5.32 0.69
N TYR A 146 -1.15 6.51 0.35
CA TYR A 146 -1.27 7.71 1.18
C TYR A 146 -1.82 8.84 0.34
N CYS A 147 -2.69 9.64 0.94
CA CYS A 147 -3.16 10.88 0.35
C CYS A 147 -2.76 12.02 1.26
N THR A 148 -1.94 12.92 0.74
CA THR A 148 -1.42 14.07 1.47
C THR A 148 -2.03 15.35 0.93
N SER A 149 -2.35 16.30 1.82
CA SER A 149 -2.80 17.62 1.37
C SER A 149 -1.62 18.39 0.77
N LYS A 150 -1.83 19.08 -0.35
CA LYS A 150 -0.86 20.05 -0.88
C LYS A 150 -0.76 21.29 0.01
N LEU A 151 -1.81 21.56 0.80
CA LEU A 151 -1.88 22.71 1.70
C LEU A 151 -1.06 22.50 2.99
N SER A 152 -0.73 21.26 3.35
CA SER A 152 0.15 20.99 4.50
C SER A 152 1.64 21.20 4.20
N GLY A 153 2.00 21.55 2.96
CA GLY A 153 3.38 21.58 2.48
C GLY A 153 4.08 22.95 2.44
N ASP A 154 3.39 24.06 2.65
CA ASP A 154 4.00 25.40 2.51
C ASP A 154 3.48 26.36 3.59
N ASP A 155 4.15 26.41 4.76
CA ASP A 155 4.23 27.65 5.55
C ASP A 155 5.33 27.73 6.63
N PHE A 156 6.45 26.99 6.54
CA PHE A 156 7.52 27.11 7.56
C PHE A 156 8.98 27.11 7.09
N LEU A 157 9.30 27.07 5.79
CA LEU A 157 10.70 27.11 5.31
C LEU A 157 10.99 28.07 4.14
N THR A 158 10.20 29.14 3.95
CA THR A 158 10.56 30.26 3.04
C THR A 158 10.77 31.60 3.75
N GLY A 159 10.89 31.59 5.08
CA GLY A 159 11.10 32.79 5.91
C GLY A 159 12.44 32.88 6.64
N ALA A 160 13.56 32.50 6.01
CA ALA A 160 14.88 32.78 6.57
C ALA A 160 15.86 33.15 5.45
N GLY A 161 15.82 34.42 5.07
CA GLY A 161 16.76 34.98 4.13
C GLY A 161 16.78 36.49 4.17
N TRP A 162 17.08 37.08 5.34
CA TRP A 162 17.87 38.30 5.56
C TRP A 162 18.59 38.16 6.91
#